data_AF-A0AB74LRX0-F1
#
_entry.id   AF-A0AB74LRX0-F1
#
_cell.length_a   1.000
_cell.length_b   1.000
_cell.length_c   1.000
_cell.angle_alpha   90.00
_cell.angle_beta   90.00
_cell.angle_gamma   90.00
#
_symmetry.space_group_name_H-M   'P 1'
#
loop_
_entity.id
_entity.type
_entity.pdbx_description
1 polymer ?
#
loop_
_entity_poly.entity_id
_entity_poly.type
_entity_poly.pdbx_seq_one_letter_code
_entity_poly.pdbx_strand_id
1 'polypeptide(L)' 'MDDPTPLAVTVEPCQESSKDFRWHLTDANGVSVRVSPEAYPTRENASEAGRAALSAFGAAI' A
#
# COMPACT_ATOMS: atom_id res chain seq x y z
N MET A 1 0.79 12.61 19.99
CA MET A 1 1.50 11.50 19.36
C MET A 1 0.74 11.27 18.08
N ASP A 2 1.17 11.93 17.01
CA ASP A 2 0.52 11.85 15.70
C ASP A 2 0.89 10.46 15.18
N ASP A 3 0.02 9.48 15.41
CA ASP A 3 0.20 8.16 14.84
C ASP A 3 -0.11 8.30 13.35
N PRO A 4 0.87 8.13 12.44
CA PRO A 4 0.64 8.27 11.01
C PRO A 4 -0.24 7.11 10.57
N THR A 5 -1.54 7.28 10.72
CA THR A 5 -2.55 6.30 10.37
C THR A 5 -2.63 6.28 8.86
N PRO A 6 -2.14 5.22 8.19
CA PRO A 6 -2.27 5.13 6.74
C PRO A 6 -3.76 5.27 6.39
N LEU A 7 -4.09 6.19 5.47
CA LEU A 7 -5.46 6.48 5.06
C LEU A 7 -5.76 5.99 3.64
N ALA A 8 -4.73 5.82 2.81
CA ALA A 8 -4.90 5.50 1.40
C ALA A 8 -3.92 4.41 0.93
N VAL A 9 -4.39 3.60 -0.02
CA VAL A 9 -3.58 2.63 -0.77
C VAL A 9 -3.39 3.18 -2.18
N THR A 10 -2.14 3.45 -2.54
CA THR A 10 -1.73 3.79 -3.91
C THR A 10 -1.12 2.55 -4.56
N VAL A 11 -1.57 2.17 -5.75
CA VAL A 11 -1.01 1.02 -6.49
C VAL A 11 -0.34 1.51 -7.76
N GLU A 12 0.96 1.28 -7.84
CA GLU A 12 1.80 1.70 -8.96
C GLU A 12 2.38 0.47 -9.68
N PRO A 13 2.36 0.46 -11.03
CA PRO A 13 3.07 -0.55 -11.79
C PRO A 13 4.58 -0.35 -11.63
N CYS A 14 5.31 -1.43 -11.44
CA CYS A 14 6.77 -1.42 -11.42
C CYS A 14 7.27 -1.14 -12.85
N GLN A 15 7.93 -0.01 -13.07
CA GLN A 15 8.38 0.40 -14.40
C GLN A 15 9.35 -0.60 -15.05
N GLU A 16 10.13 -1.31 -14.22
CA GLU A 16 11.12 -2.31 -14.65
C GLU A 16 10.51 -3.67 -15.00
N SER A 17 9.28 -3.93 -14.56
CA SER A 17 8.61 -5.21 -14.79
C SER A 17 7.14 -4.92 -15.00
N SER A 18 6.72 -4.77 -16.26
CA SER A 18 5.34 -4.42 -16.62
C SER A 18 4.28 -5.45 -16.17
N LYS A 19 4.68 -6.55 -15.53
CA LYS A 19 3.79 -7.51 -14.87
C LYS A 19 3.68 -7.30 -13.37
N ASP A 20 4.55 -6.52 -12.76
CA ASP A 20 4.61 -6.38 -11.31
C ASP A 20 3.99 -5.06 -10.85
N PHE A 21 3.14 -5.13 -9.85
CA PHE A 21 2.42 -4.03 -9.22
C PHE A 21 2.85 -3.94 -7.76
N ARG A 22 3.16 -2.74 -7.29
CA ARG A 22 3.46 -2.49 -5.88
C ARG A 22 2.41 -1.57 -5.30
N TRP A 23 1.97 -1.87 -4.09
CA TRP A 23 1.13 -0.97 -3.32
C TRP A 23 1.97 -0.19 -2.31
N HIS A 24 1.53 1.03 -2.05
CA HIS A 24 2.12 1.97 -1.11
C HIS A 24 0.99 2.52 -0.25
N LEU A 25 1.17 2.49 1.07
CA LEU A 25 0.28 3.13 2.01
C LEU A 25 0.76 4.54 2.29
N THR A 26 -0.10 5.50 2.04
CA THR A 26 0.14 6.91 2.33
C THR A 26 -0.76 7.38 3.46
N ASP A 27 -0.17 8.17 4.34
CA ASP A 27 -0.86 8.90 5.39
C ASP A 27 -1.60 10.14 4.81
N ALA A 28 -2.44 10.79 5.62
CA ALA A 28 -3.09 12.07 5.32
C ALA A 28 -2.10 13.14 4.82
N ASN A 29 -0.87 13.10 5.34
CA ASN A 29 0.20 14.03 4.99
C ASN A 29 0.87 13.73 3.64
N GLY A 30 0.46 12.68 2.93
CA GLY A 30 1.12 12.20 1.71
C GLY A 30 2.44 11.48 1.98
N VAL A 31 2.75 11.20 3.25
CA VAL A 31 3.95 10.46 3.64
C VAL A 31 3.72 8.98 3.40
N SER A 32 4.61 8.35 2.64
CA SER A 32 4.60 6.89 2.47
C SER A 32 5.00 6.22 3.77
N VAL A 33 4.02 5.62 4.46
CA VAL A 33 4.22 4.95 5.75
C VAL A 33 4.74 3.54 5.52
N ARG A 34 4.23 2.87 4.49
CA ARG A 34 4.61 1.49 4.18
C ARG A 34 4.57 1.25 2.69
N VAL A 35 5.52 0.47 2.21
CA VAL A 35 5.57 -0.01 0.84
C VAL A 35 5.44 -1.52 0.86
N SER A 36 4.89 -2.08 -0.21
CA SER A 36 4.90 -3.53 -0.36
C SER A 36 6.34 -4.04 -0.51
N PRO A 37 6.79 -4.99 0.32
CA PRO A 37 8.11 -5.60 0.17
C PRO A 37 8.20 -6.47 -1.09
N GLU A 38 7.08 -7.05 -1.52
CA GLU A 38 6.97 -7.90 -2.69
C GLU A 38 6.14 -7.23 -3.78
N ALA A 39 6.53 -7.45 -5.03
CA ALA A 39 5.79 -6.98 -6.18
C ALA A 39 4.80 -8.08 -6.62
N TYR A 40 3.59 -7.67 -6.98
CA TYR A 40 2.51 -8.60 -7.32
C TYR A 40 2.29 -8.67 -8.83
N PRO A 41 2.02 -9.85 -9.39
CA PRO A 41 1.84 -10.03 -10.83
C PRO A 41 0.57 -9.36 -11.41
N THR A 42 -0.35 -8.89 -10.56
CA THR A 42 -1.60 -8.25 -10.99
C THR A 42 -1.97 -7.07 -10.09
N ARG A 43 -2.68 -6.09 -10.68
CA ARG A 43 -3.17 -4.90 -9.96
C ARG A 43 -4.18 -5.26 -8.88
N GLU A 44 -5.01 -6.27 -9.13
CA GLU A 44 -5.98 -6.78 -8.16
C GLU A 44 -5.30 -7.34 -6.91
N ASN A 45 -4.29 -8.22 -7.05
CA ASN A 45 -3.53 -8.71 -5.91
C ASN A 45 -2.85 -7.58 -5.13
N ALA A 46 -2.23 -6.63 -5.84
CA ALA A 46 -1.59 -5.49 -5.19
C ALA A 46 -2.62 -4.61 -4.44
N SER A 47 -3.78 -4.36 -5.04
CA SER A 47 -4.84 -3.56 -4.41
C SER A 47 -5.44 -4.26 -3.20
N GLU A 48 -5.66 -5.57 -3.29
CA GLU A 48 -6.24 -6.37 -2.22
C GLU A 48 -5.26 -6.50 -1.04
N ALA A 49 -3.98 -6.79 -1.32
CA ALA A 49 -2.93 -6.80 -0.30
C ALA A 49 -2.74 -5.44 0.37
N GLY A 50 -2.79 -4.35 -0.41
CA GLY A 50 -2.73 -2.99 0.12
C GLY A 50 -3.94 -2.66 1.01
N ARG A 51 -5.16 -3.04 0.59
CA ARG A 51 -6.38 -2.86 1.40
C ARG A 51 -6.36 -3.70 2.67
N ALA A 52 -5.87 -4.93 2.61
CA ALA A 52 -5.68 -5.79 3.78
C ALA A 52 -4.67 -5.17 4.75
N ALA A 53 -3.55 -4.63 4.25
CA ALA A 53 -2.58 -3.91 5.06
C ALA A 53 -3.21 -2.67 5.70
N LEU A 54 -3.91 -1.82 4.93
CA LEU A 54 -4.62 -0.65 5.44
C LEU A 54 -5.63 -1.02 6.53
N SER A 55 -6.42 -2.07 6.31
CA SER A 55 -7.40 -2.57 7.28
C SER A 55 -6.72 -3.11 8.54
N ALA A 56 -5.58 -3.81 8.42
CA ALA A 56 -4.83 -4.32 9.56
C ALA A 56 -4.22 -3.18 10.40
N PHE A 57 -3.81 -2.08 9.76
CA PHE A 57 -3.38 -0.86 10.46
C PHE A 57 -4.55 -0.16 11.17
N GLY A 58 -5.68 0.05 10.49
CA GLY A 58 -6.85 0.72 11.04
C GLY A 58 -7.63 -0.11 12.08
N ALA A 59 -7.41 -1.43 12.14
CA ALA A 59 -8.03 -2.31 13.13
C ALA A 59 -7.20 -2.46 14.42
N ALA A 60 -6.02 -1.85 14.51
CA ALA A 60 -5.15 -1.91 15.69
C ALA A 60 -5.54 -0.90 16.81
N ILE A 61 -6.79 -0.43 16.83
CA ILE A 61 -7.35 0.53 17.79
C ILE A 61 -8.13 -0.15 18.92
#